data_AF-A0A2A4M2N3-F1
#
_entry.id   AF-A0A2A4M2N3-F1
#
_cell.length_a   1.000
_cell.length_b   1.000
_cell.length_c   1.000
_cell.angle_alpha   90.00
_cell.angle_beta   90.00
_cell.angle_gamma   90.00
#
_symmetry.space_group_name_H-M   'P 1'
#
loop_
_entity.id
_entity.type
_entity.pdbx_description
1 polymer ?
#
loop_
_entity_poly.entity_id
_entity_poly.type
_entity_poly.pdbx_seq_one_letter_code
_entity_poly.pdbx_strand_id
1 'polypeptide(L)'
;MKGKGLIIFAGFAIFLGAGTAIYLSQTIKEKEAEIEAHEKTITGLESAKVTLETEKAALADKLDTTTKTLSSTETKLSDLTNEHYESLKEMEVQRKVEEDLMEQISAKDEKINALNGELQTAQSKNRDYDSQIKTLNSEMADKDREIDDIGRRLKSAEEDRDHLLLEQKKLLAEKAELEKQFQDILVLRKKVQQLQVELMASKKLERLRRGFYGGARKKGGSQLMSMSKRNTRKTVSANADLNVEVRRDGTVKIVPIETNSPPNGATP
;
A
#
# COMPACT_ATOMS: atom_id res chain seq x y z
N MET A 1 50.34 -163.69 -77.71
CA MET A 1 50.00 -162.30 -78.09
C MET A 1 49.71 -161.48 -76.83
N LYS A 2 50.40 -160.34 -76.69
CA LYS A 2 49.88 -159.05 -76.17
C LYS A 2 49.26 -159.02 -74.75
N GLY A 3 50.11 -158.97 -73.73
CA GLY A 3 49.79 -158.40 -72.42
C GLY A 3 49.76 -156.86 -72.45
N LYS A 4 48.73 -156.26 -73.07
CA LYS A 4 48.56 -154.79 -73.16
C LYS A 4 47.22 -154.25 -72.63
N GLY A 5 46.32 -155.11 -72.15
CA GLY A 5 44.96 -154.71 -71.72
C GLY A 5 44.83 -154.16 -70.29
N LEU A 6 45.69 -154.62 -69.36
CA LEU A 6 45.56 -154.25 -67.94
C LEU A 6 45.99 -152.80 -67.63
N ILE A 7 46.87 -152.23 -68.46
CA ILE A 7 47.36 -150.85 -68.31
C ILE A 7 46.30 -149.83 -68.76
N ILE A 8 45.42 -150.21 -69.70
CA ILE A 8 44.40 -149.31 -70.26
C ILE A 8 43.23 -149.14 -69.27
N PHE A 9 42.84 -150.20 -68.56
CA PHE A 9 41.74 -150.14 -67.57
C PHE A 9 42.13 -149.41 -66.27
N ALA A 10 43.38 -149.55 -65.81
CA ALA A 10 43.89 -148.76 -64.70
C ALA A 10 44.00 -147.27 -65.06
N GLY A 11 44.38 -146.94 -66.30
CA GLY A 11 44.35 -145.57 -66.81
C GLY A 11 42.93 -144.98 -66.81
N PHE A 12 41.94 -145.70 -67.35
CA PHE A 12 40.55 -145.22 -67.42
C PHE A 12 39.90 -145.01 -66.05
N ALA A 13 40.18 -145.85 -65.06
CA ALA A 13 39.70 -145.67 -63.69
C ALA A 13 40.33 -144.44 -63.00
N ILE A 14 41.60 -144.15 -63.29
CA ILE A 14 42.30 -142.94 -62.83
C ILE A 14 41.75 -141.70 -63.55
N PHE A 15 41.45 -141.78 -64.85
CA PHE A 15 40.87 -140.66 -65.61
C PHE A 15 39.40 -140.38 -65.26
N LEU A 16 38.59 -141.41 -64.94
CA LEU A 16 37.20 -141.24 -64.47
C LEU A 16 37.14 -140.75 -63.02
N GLY A 17 38.03 -141.25 -62.14
CA GLY A 17 38.20 -140.72 -60.78
C GLY A 17 38.73 -139.28 -60.78
N ALA A 18 39.63 -138.94 -61.70
CA ALA A 18 40.11 -137.57 -61.90
C ALA A 18 39.01 -136.67 -62.50
N GLY A 19 38.22 -137.15 -63.47
CA GLY A 19 37.14 -136.38 -64.10
C GLY A 19 36.00 -136.03 -63.13
N THR A 20 35.60 -136.98 -62.27
CA THR A 20 34.61 -136.74 -61.22
C THR A 20 35.14 -135.82 -60.12
N ALA A 21 36.42 -135.94 -59.75
CA ALA A 21 37.09 -135.01 -58.83
C ALA A 21 37.22 -133.58 -59.41
N ILE A 22 37.46 -133.44 -60.72
CA ILE A 22 37.52 -132.15 -61.42
C ILE A 22 36.14 -131.49 -61.47
N TYR A 23 35.08 -132.24 -61.79
CA TYR A 23 33.71 -131.72 -61.80
C TYR A 23 33.25 -131.29 -60.41
N LEU A 24 33.44 -132.13 -59.38
CA LEU A 24 33.15 -131.74 -57.99
C LEU A 24 33.95 -130.51 -57.59
N SER A 25 35.25 -130.45 -57.89
CA SER A 25 36.12 -129.30 -57.63
C SER A 25 35.62 -128.02 -58.28
N GLN A 26 35.08 -128.11 -59.50
CA GLN A 26 34.52 -126.96 -60.21
C GLN A 26 33.19 -126.47 -59.60
N THR A 27 32.26 -127.37 -59.28
CA THR A 27 31.04 -127.00 -58.53
C THR A 27 31.32 -126.49 -57.12
N ILE A 28 32.36 -126.99 -56.45
CA ILE A 28 32.80 -126.50 -55.14
C ILE A 28 33.30 -125.06 -55.27
N LYS A 29 34.10 -124.75 -56.30
CA LYS A 29 34.58 -123.38 -56.58
C LYS A 29 33.44 -122.41 -56.91
N GLU A 30 32.47 -122.84 -57.70
CA GLU A 30 31.29 -122.02 -58.03
C GLU A 30 30.44 -121.75 -56.78
N LYS A 31 30.24 -122.77 -55.94
CA LYS A 31 29.52 -122.61 -54.67
C LYS A 31 30.31 -121.80 -53.64
N GLU A 32 31.64 -121.90 -53.60
CA GLU A 32 32.50 -121.02 -52.79
C GLU A 32 32.38 -119.56 -53.24
N ALA A 33 32.40 -119.29 -54.55
CA ALA A 33 32.22 -117.94 -55.07
C ALA A 33 30.83 -117.36 -54.78
N GLU A 34 29.78 -118.19 -54.85
CA GLU A 34 28.40 -117.80 -54.52
C GLU A 34 28.25 -117.56 -53.00
N ILE A 35 28.89 -118.39 -52.15
CA ILE A 35 28.96 -118.19 -50.70
C ILE A 35 29.70 -116.88 -50.38
N GLU A 36 30.83 -116.61 -51.01
CA GLU A 36 31.61 -115.38 -50.81
C GLU A 36 30.83 -114.13 -51.25
N ALA A 37 30.05 -114.23 -52.34
CA ALA A 37 29.15 -113.17 -52.78
C ALA A 37 28.01 -112.94 -51.78
N HIS A 38 27.38 -114.00 -51.29
CA HIS A 38 26.34 -113.90 -50.26
C HIS A 38 26.88 -113.33 -48.94
N GLU A 39 28.08 -113.73 -48.53
CA GLU A 39 28.75 -113.21 -47.34
C GLU A 39 29.02 -111.70 -47.45
N LYS A 40 29.44 -111.22 -48.64
CA LYS A 40 29.54 -109.78 -48.93
C LYS A 40 28.18 -109.06 -48.86
N THR A 41 27.11 -109.67 -49.34
CA THR A 41 25.76 -109.06 -49.24
C THR A 41 25.23 -109.03 -47.80
N ILE A 42 25.49 -110.08 -47.00
CA ILE A 42 25.08 -110.17 -45.59
C ILE A 42 25.80 -109.09 -44.78
N THR A 43 27.13 -108.99 -44.93
CA THR A 43 27.92 -107.95 -44.24
C THR A 43 27.52 -106.54 -44.69
N GLY A 44 27.21 -106.34 -45.97
CA GLY A 44 26.64 -105.10 -46.48
C GLY A 44 25.29 -104.74 -45.84
N LEU A 45 24.35 -105.69 -45.78
CA LEU A 45 23.04 -105.51 -45.14
C LEU A 45 23.15 -105.27 -43.64
N GLU A 46 24.07 -105.95 -42.94
CA GLU A 46 24.35 -105.72 -41.53
C GLU A 46 24.84 -104.30 -41.28
N SER A 47 25.79 -103.81 -42.10
CA SER A 47 26.27 -102.43 -42.00
C SER A 47 25.17 -101.41 -42.25
N ALA A 48 24.33 -101.63 -43.28
CA ALA A 48 23.20 -100.77 -43.60
C ALA A 48 22.13 -100.76 -42.50
N LYS A 49 21.91 -101.90 -41.83
CA LYS A 49 21.01 -102.00 -40.69
C LYS A 49 21.53 -101.19 -39.51
N VAL A 50 22.83 -101.30 -39.20
CA VAL A 50 23.47 -100.51 -38.14
C VAL A 50 23.35 -99.02 -38.43
N THR A 51 23.58 -98.58 -39.67
CA THR A 51 23.42 -97.16 -40.03
C THR A 51 21.97 -96.69 -39.94
N LEU A 52 20.99 -97.51 -40.32
CA LEU A 52 19.57 -97.16 -40.18
C LEU A 52 19.16 -97.05 -38.71
N GLU A 53 19.67 -97.93 -37.84
CA GLU A 53 19.41 -97.87 -36.41
C GLU A 53 20.01 -96.59 -35.78
N THR A 54 21.22 -96.20 -36.16
CA THR A 54 21.86 -94.97 -35.66
C THR A 54 21.15 -93.71 -36.16
N GLU A 55 20.76 -93.66 -37.44
CA GLU A 55 19.99 -92.55 -38.00
C GLU A 55 18.61 -92.42 -37.34
N LYS A 56 17.93 -93.55 -37.10
CA LYS A 56 16.64 -93.57 -36.39
C LYS A 56 16.77 -93.04 -34.97
N ALA A 57 17.83 -93.43 -34.25
CA ALA A 57 18.11 -92.89 -32.92
C ALA A 57 18.38 -91.38 -32.95
N ALA A 58 19.21 -90.91 -33.90
CA ALA A 58 19.50 -89.49 -34.06
C ALA A 58 18.25 -88.66 -34.44
N LEU A 59 17.35 -89.22 -35.25
CA LEU A 59 16.07 -88.61 -35.58
C LEU A 59 15.14 -88.53 -34.36
N ALA A 60 15.09 -89.58 -33.55
CA ALA A 60 14.32 -89.59 -32.30
C ALA A 60 14.82 -88.51 -31.33
N ASP A 61 16.13 -88.36 -31.17
CA ASP A 61 16.72 -87.30 -30.33
C ASP A 61 16.40 -85.90 -30.85
N LYS A 62 16.44 -85.70 -32.18
CA LYS A 62 16.06 -84.43 -32.81
C LYS A 62 14.57 -84.12 -32.60
N LEU A 63 13.70 -85.13 -32.68
CA LEU A 63 12.26 -84.97 -32.43
C LEU A 63 11.99 -84.58 -30.97
N ASP A 64 12.66 -85.23 -30.02
CA ASP A 64 12.52 -84.95 -28.59
C ASP A 64 13.03 -83.55 -28.24
N THR A 65 14.17 -83.16 -28.80
CA THR A 65 14.73 -81.81 -28.60
C THR A 65 13.84 -80.74 -29.22
N THR A 66 13.37 -80.93 -30.46
CA THR A 66 12.44 -79.98 -31.08
C THR A 66 11.13 -79.86 -30.32
N THR A 67 10.57 -80.98 -29.84
CA THR A 67 9.35 -80.98 -29.02
C THR A 67 9.54 -80.20 -27.71
N LYS A 68 10.68 -80.39 -27.03
CA LYS A 68 11.02 -79.62 -25.82
C LYS A 68 11.19 -78.13 -26.10
N THR A 69 11.85 -77.77 -27.21
CA THR A 69 12.01 -76.36 -27.58
C THR A 69 10.68 -75.71 -27.95
N LEU A 70 9.80 -76.42 -28.67
CA LEU A 70 8.48 -75.94 -29.04
C LEU A 70 7.64 -75.65 -27.80
N SER A 71 7.58 -76.60 -26.88
CA SER A 71 6.87 -76.43 -25.60
C SER A 71 7.41 -75.25 -24.80
N SER A 72 8.74 -75.07 -24.72
CA SER A 72 9.33 -73.91 -24.05
C SER A 72 9.03 -72.58 -24.76
N THR A 73 8.96 -72.57 -26.08
CA THR A 73 8.60 -71.36 -26.82
C THR A 73 7.13 -71.01 -26.65
N GLU A 74 6.24 -72.01 -26.60
CA GLU A 74 4.81 -71.81 -26.33
C GLU A 74 4.58 -71.23 -24.94
N THR A 75 5.27 -71.75 -23.91
CA THR A 75 5.16 -71.20 -22.55
C THR A 75 5.65 -69.76 -22.50
N LYS A 76 6.82 -69.46 -23.09
CA LYS A 76 7.35 -68.08 -23.13
C LYS A 76 6.44 -67.12 -23.88
N LEU A 77 5.81 -67.57 -24.95
CA LEU A 77 4.90 -66.74 -25.74
C LEU A 77 3.61 -66.46 -24.95
N SER A 78 3.08 -67.47 -24.25
CA SER A 78 1.95 -67.30 -23.32
C SER A 78 2.29 -66.31 -22.20
N ASP A 79 3.44 -66.46 -21.56
CA ASP A 79 3.90 -65.58 -20.47
C ASP A 79 4.05 -64.14 -20.95
N LEU A 80 4.70 -63.93 -22.10
CA LEU A 80 4.89 -62.61 -22.71
C LEU A 80 3.55 -61.97 -23.10
N THR A 81 2.59 -62.77 -23.57
CA THR A 81 1.25 -62.27 -23.91
C THR A 81 0.51 -61.78 -22.67
N ASN A 82 0.61 -62.52 -21.57
CA ASN A 82 0.02 -62.13 -20.30
C ASN A 82 0.67 -60.86 -19.74
N GLU A 83 2.00 -60.77 -19.77
CA GLU A 83 2.76 -59.59 -19.31
C GLU A 83 2.39 -58.34 -20.13
N HIS A 84 2.27 -58.48 -21.45
CA HIS A 84 1.83 -57.38 -22.32
C HIS A 84 0.40 -56.92 -22.00
N TYR A 85 -0.51 -57.85 -21.69
CA TYR A 85 -1.88 -57.51 -21.32
C TYR A 85 -1.95 -56.76 -19.98
N GLU A 86 -1.16 -57.17 -18.98
CA GLU A 86 -1.08 -56.45 -17.71
C GLU A 86 -0.43 -55.07 -17.87
N SER A 87 0.63 -54.95 -18.67
CA SER A 87 1.26 -53.65 -18.98
C SER A 87 0.28 -52.69 -19.67
N LEU A 88 -0.57 -53.18 -20.58
CA LEU A 88 -1.61 -52.36 -21.21
C LEU A 88 -2.64 -51.84 -20.19
N LYS A 89 -3.06 -52.68 -19.23
CA LYS A 89 -3.96 -52.24 -18.16
C LYS A 89 -3.31 -51.19 -17.28
N GLU A 90 -2.05 -51.39 -16.89
CA GLU A 90 -1.31 -50.42 -16.08
C GLU A 90 -1.17 -49.07 -16.80
N MET A 91 -0.87 -49.09 -18.10
CA MET A 91 -0.79 -47.88 -18.92
C MET A 91 -2.13 -47.14 -18.98
N GLU A 92 -3.25 -47.85 -19.11
CA GLU A 92 -4.58 -47.22 -19.10
C GLU A 92 -4.90 -46.57 -17.75
N VAL A 93 -4.55 -47.24 -16.65
CA VAL A 93 -4.71 -46.67 -15.29
C VAL A 93 -3.84 -45.43 -15.12
N GLN A 94 -2.57 -45.50 -15.53
CA GLN A 94 -1.66 -44.35 -15.47
C GLN A 94 -2.19 -43.16 -16.26
N ARG A 95 -2.70 -43.40 -17.48
CA ARG A 95 -3.27 -42.34 -18.32
C ARG A 95 -4.47 -41.65 -17.66
N LYS A 96 -5.35 -42.40 -16.98
CA LYS A 96 -6.47 -41.82 -16.23
C LYS A 96 -5.98 -40.97 -15.05
N VAL A 97 -4.96 -41.44 -14.33
CA VAL A 97 -4.35 -40.67 -13.24
C VAL A 97 -3.69 -39.39 -13.75
N GLU A 98 -3.02 -39.43 -14.91
CA GLU A 98 -2.45 -38.24 -15.54
C GLU A 98 -3.52 -37.23 -15.96
N GLU A 99 -4.65 -37.70 -16.50
CA GLU A 99 -5.79 -36.86 -16.89
C GLU A 99 -6.41 -36.17 -15.66
N ASP A 100 -6.67 -36.92 -14.58
CA ASP A 100 -7.18 -36.38 -13.31
C ASP A 100 -6.21 -35.35 -12.70
N LEU A 101 -4.90 -35.59 -12.79
CA LEU A 101 -3.89 -34.66 -12.30
C LEU A 101 -3.84 -33.39 -13.13
N MET A 102 -3.95 -33.48 -14.47
CA MET A 102 -4.01 -32.31 -15.34
C MET A 102 -5.24 -31.46 -15.05
N GLU A 103 -6.42 -32.07 -14.84
CA GLU A 103 -7.64 -31.36 -14.48
C GLU A 103 -7.47 -30.63 -13.12
N GLN A 104 -6.90 -31.30 -12.13
CA GLN A 104 -6.62 -30.68 -10.82
C GLN A 104 -5.62 -29.52 -10.91
N ILE A 105 -4.59 -29.63 -11.75
CA ILE A 105 -3.63 -28.55 -11.98
C ILE A 105 -4.34 -27.35 -12.62
N SER A 106 -5.13 -27.58 -13.67
CA SER A 106 -5.90 -26.52 -14.33
C SER A 106 -6.84 -25.81 -13.35
N ALA A 107 -7.59 -26.56 -12.55
CA ALA A 107 -8.49 -25.99 -11.54
C ALA A 107 -7.74 -25.19 -10.46
N LYS A 108 -6.54 -25.65 -10.06
CA LYS A 108 -5.69 -24.91 -9.11
C LYS A 108 -5.12 -23.63 -9.73
N ASP A 109 -4.73 -23.65 -10.99
CA ASP A 109 -4.22 -22.47 -11.70
C ASP A 109 -5.30 -21.41 -11.86
N GLU A 110 -6.53 -21.80 -12.21
CA GLU A 110 -7.69 -20.89 -12.24
C GLU A 110 -7.93 -20.24 -10.88
N LYS A 111 -7.89 -21.04 -9.80
CA LYS A 111 -8.05 -20.54 -8.44
C LYS A 111 -6.92 -19.61 -8.02
N ILE A 112 -5.68 -19.89 -8.39
CA ILE A 112 -4.53 -19.01 -8.15
C ILE A 112 -4.71 -17.69 -8.87
N ASN A 113 -5.16 -17.71 -10.13
CA ASN A 113 -5.42 -16.50 -10.90
C ASN A 113 -6.54 -15.65 -10.27
N ALA A 114 -7.62 -16.27 -9.82
CA ALA A 114 -8.70 -15.58 -9.10
C ALA A 114 -8.20 -14.93 -7.80
N LEU A 115 -7.46 -15.68 -6.97
CA LEU A 115 -6.90 -15.17 -5.72
C LEU A 115 -5.90 -14.02 -5.96
N ASN A 116 -5.09 -14.10 -7.00
CA ASN A 116 -4.17 -13.02 -7.38
C ASN A 116 -4.93 -11.75 -7.80
N GLY A 117 -6.04 -11.89 -8.52
CA GLY A 117 -6.92 -10.75 -8.87
C GLY A 117 -7.57 -10.10 -7.65
N GLU A 118 -8.05 -10.90 -6.70
CA GLU A 118 -8.58 -10.42 -5.42
C GLU A 118 -7.50 -9.71 -4.59
N LEU A 119 -6.30 -10.28 -4.53
CA LEU A 119 -5.16 -9.70 -3.81
C LEU A 119 -4.78 -8.33 -4.40
N GLN A 120 -4.72 -8.21 -5.73
CA GLN A 120 -4.45 -6.95 -6.40
C GLN A 120 -5.53 -5.90 -6.09
N THR A 121 -6.80 -6.31 -6.10
CA THR A 121 -7.93 -5.43 -5.76
C THR A 121 -7.85 -4.96 -4.30
N ALA A 122 -7.54 -5.86 -3.37
CA ALA A 122 -7.36 -5.53 -1.96
C ALA A 122 -6.18 -4.58 -1.75
N GLN A 123 -5.06 -4.80 -2.44
CA GLN A 123 -3.89 -3.91 -2.39
C GLN A 123 -4.21 -2.50 -2.90
N SER A 124 -4.95 -2.39 -4.00
CA SER A 124 -5.39 -1.09 -4.52
C SER A 124 -6.29 -0.36 -3.53
N LYS A 125 -7.29 -1.04 -2.94
CA LYS A 125 -8.15 -0.46 -1.90
C LYS A 125 -7.37 0.01 -0.67
N ASN A 126 -6.38 -0.76 -0.22
CA ASN A 126 -5.54 -0.34 0.91
C ASN A 126 -4.73 0.92 0.58
N ARG A 127 -4.18 1.03 -0.65
CA ARG A 127 -3.49 2.26 -1.08
C ARG A 127 -4.44 3.47 -1.13
N ASP A 128 -5.67 3.27 -1.57
CA ASP A 128 -6.69 4.32 -1.59
C ASP A 128 -7.05 4.76 -0.16
N TYR A 129 -7.24 3.81 0.77
CA TYR A 129 -7.48 4.13 2.18
C TYR A 129 -6.29 4.86 2.81
N ASP A 130 -5.06 4.44 2.56
CA ASP A 130 -3.86 5.15 3.05
C ASP A 130 -3.80 6.58 2.54
N SER A 131 -4.20 6.81 1.29
CA SER A 131 -4.30 8.15 0.70
C SER A 131 -5.38 8.99 1.40
N GLN A 132 -6.58 8.43 1.58
CA GLN A 132 -7.67 9.10 2.29
C GLN A 132 -7.31 9.45 3.73
N ILE A 133 -6.64 8.55 4.45
CA ILE A 133 -6.17 8.78 5.82
C ILE A 133 -5.17 9.93 5.86
N LYS A 134 -4.24 10.01 4.89
CA LYS A 134 -3.30 11.14 4.80
C LYS A 134 -4.03 12.46 4.59
N THR A 135 -5.00 12.51 3.67
CA THR A 135 -5.82 13.70 3.43
C THR A 135 -6.57 14.12 4.69
N LEU A 136 -7.27 13.18 5.34
CA LEU A 136 -8.03 13.47 6.57
C LEU A 136 -7.13 13.97 7.70
N ASN A 137 -5.94 13.39 7.87
CA ASN A 137 -4.98 13.85 8.87
C ASN A 137 -4.48 15.27 8.58
N SER A 138 -4.27 15.62 7.30
CA SER A 138 -3.93 17.00 6.91
C SER A 138 -5.08 17.96 7.21
N GLU A 139 -6.31 17.60 6.84
CA GLU A 139 -7.49 18.42 7.13
C GLU A 139 -7.72 18.61 8.63
N MET A 140 -7.49 17.58 9.44
CA MET A 140 -7.55 17.67 10.90
C MET A 140 -6.50 18.64 11.43
N ALA A 141 -5.24 18.53 10.98
CA ALA A 141 -4.18 19.43 11.41
C ALA A 141 -4.46 20.89 11.04
N ASP A 142 -5.06 21.14 9.87
CA ASP A 142 -5.46 22.47 9.45
C ASP A 142 -6.61 23.01 10.32
N LYS A 143 -7.63 22.19 10.60
CA LYS A 143 -8.73 22.55 11.50
C LYS A 143 -8.28 22.82 12.93
N ASP A 144 -7.34 22.04 13.46
CA ASP A 144 -6.77 22.29 14.79
C ASP A 144 -6.09 23.66 14.86
N ARG A 145 -5.34 24.04 13.80
CA ARG A 145 -4.75 25.39 13.71
C ARG A 145 -5.81 26.50 13.63
N GLU A 146 -6.89 26.28 12.89
CA GLU A 146 -8.01 27.23 12.81
C GLU A 146 -8.69 27.40 14.17
N ILE A 147 -8.91 26.31 14.91
CA ILE A 147 -9.49 26.33 16.26
C ILE A 147 -8.58 27.11 17.21
N ASP A 148 -7.28 26.85 17.19
CA ASP A 148 -6.32 27.60 17.99
C ASP A 148 -6.32 29.09 17.68
N ASP A 149 -6.44 29.47 16.40
CA ASP A 149 -6.51 30.86 15.99
C ASP A 149 -7.79 31.55 16.47
N ILE A 150 -8.94 30.90 16.30
CA ILE A 150 -10.22 31.38 16.82
C ILE A 150 -10.15 31.52 18.35
N GLY A 151 -9.55 30.56 19.05
CA GLY A 151 -9.36 30.61 20.49
C GLY A 151 -8.55 31.82 20.94
N ARG A 152 -7.45 32.14 20.24
CA ARG A 152 -6.66 33.36 20.51
C ARG A 152 -7.48 34.63 20.26
N ARG A 153 -8.20 34.71 19.14
CA ARG A 153 -9.03 35.87 18.79
C ARG A 153 -10.18 36.08 19.76
N LEU A 154 -10.81 35.00 20.22
CA LEU A 154 -11.86 35.05 21.23
C LEU A 154 -11.33 35.61 22.54
N LYS A 155 -10.17 35.11 23.00
CA LYS A 155 -9.52 35.61 24.22
C LYS A 155 -9.21 37.11 24.13
N SER A 156 -8.66 37.59 23.02
CA SER A 156 -8.42 39.03 22.82
C SER A 156 -9.72 39.84 22.82
N ALA A 157 -10.78 39.33 22.19
CA ALA A 157 -12.09 40.01 22.19
C ALA A 157 -12.73 40.06 23.59
N GLU A 158 -12.52 39.04 24.42
CA GLU A 158 -12.95 39.02 25.82
C GLU A 158 -12.19 40.06 26.65
N GLU A 159 -10.87 40.15 26.49
CA GLU A 159 -10.03 41.17 27.16
C GLU A 159 -10.46 42.60 26.77
N ASP A 160 -10.69 42.86 25.48
CA ASP A 160 -11.16 44.15 24.98
C ASP A 160 -12.55 44.50 25.54
N ARG A 161 -13.47 43.51 25.59
CA ARG A 161 -14.80 43.70 26.18
C ARG A 161 -14.70 44.07 27.65
N ASP A 162 -13.86 43.39 28.42
CA ASP A 162 -13.69 43.65 29.85
C ASP A 162 -13.12 45.06 30.09
N HIS A 163 -12.18 45.50 29.24
CA HIS A 163 -11.68 46.87 29.24
C HIS A 163 -12.80 47.90 28.98
N LEU A 164 -13.61 47.71 27.94
CA LEU A 164 -14.73 48.59 27.62
C LEU A 164 -15.78 48.65 28.73
N LEU A 165 -16.04 47.54 29.41
CA LEU A 165 -16.93 47.51 30.57
C LEU A 165 -16.38 48.30 31.76
N LEU A 166 -15.07 48.27 31.98
CA LEU A 166 -14.41 49.06 33.02
C LEU A 166 -14.49 50.56 32.69
N GLU A 167 -14.20 50.95 31.45
CA GLU A 167 -14.32 52.33 30.99
C GLU A 167 -15.76 52.85 31.10
N GLN A 168 -16.75 52.04 30.70
CA GLN A 168 -18.15 52.38 30.86
C GLN A 168 -18.50 52.68 32.32
N LYS A 169 -18.07 51.83 33.26
CA LYS A 169 -18.29 52.04 34.70
C LYS A 169 -17.64 53.34 35.19
N LYS A 170 -16.43 53.63 34.74
CA LYS A 170 -15.71 54.88 35.08
C LYS A 170 -16.48 56.11 34.57
N LEU A 171 -16.90 56.10 33.31
CA LEU A 171 -17.69 57.19 32.71
C LEU A 171 -19.04 57.41 33.42
N LEU A 172 -19.70 56.33 33.85
CA LEU A 172 -20.92 56.44 34.64
C LEU A 172 -20.66 57.11 36.00
N ALA A 173 -19.55 56.78 36.66
CA ALA A 173 -19.16 57.42 37.93
C ALA A 173 -18.81 58.90 37.74
N GLU A 174 -18.00 59.24 36.72
CA GLU A 174 -17.67 60.63 36.37
C GLU A 174 -18.92 61.44 36.02
N LYS A 175 -19.86 60.85 35.26
CA LYS A 175 -21.15 61.47 34.96
C LYS A 175 -21.94 61.76 36.24
N ALA A 176 -22.03 60.80 37.17
CA ALA A 176 -22.74 61.01 38.43
C ALA A 176 -22.08 62.10 39.29
N GLU A 177 -20.75 62.22 39.26
CA GLU A 177 -20.03 63.29 39.94
C GLU A 177 -20.31 64.66 39.30
N LEU A 178 -20.27 64.76 37.97
CA LEU A 178 -20.65 65.97 37.25
C LEU A 178 -22.09 66.38 37.55
N GLU A 179 -23.03 65.44 37.59
CA GLU A 179 -24.42 65.70 37.96
C GLU A 179 -24.54 66.29 39.38
N LYS A 180 -23.76 65.80 40.36
CA LYS A 180 -23.69 66.40 41.70
C LYS A 180 -23.11 67.82 41.66
N GLN A 181 -22.01 68.03 40.94
CA GLN A 181 -21.41 69.37 40.78
C GLN A 181 -22.40 70.35 40.14
N PHE A 182 -23.18 69.92 39.14
CA PHE A 182 -24.23 70.72 38.55
C PHE A 182 -25.32 71.10 39.56
N GLN A 183 -25.77 70.16 40.40
CA GLN A 183 -26.74 70.43 41.46
C GLN A 183 -26.20 71.46 42.47
N ASP A 184 -24.94 71.33 42.87
CA ASP A 184 -24.29 72.27 43.80
C ASP A 184 -24.18 73.67 43.19
N ILE A 185 -23.84 73.79 41.90
CA ILE A 185 -23.83 75.07 41.18
C ILE A 185 -25.22 75.69 41.15
N LEU A 186 -26.29 74.90 40.95
CA LEU A 186 -27.66 75.41 41.01
C LEU A 186 -28.00 75.96 42.40
N VAL A 187 -27.55 75.30 43.47
CA VAL A 187 -27.72 75.79 44.86
C VAL A 187 -26.91 77.08 45.08
N LEU A 188 -25.64 77.14 44.63
CA LEU A 188 -24.81 78.33 44.73
C LEU A 188 -25.42 79.53 44.00
N ARG A 189 -25.94 79.33 42.78
CA ARG A 189 -26.64 80.38 42.03
C ARG A 189 -27.84 80.92 42.81
N LYS A 190 -28.63 80.04 43.45
CA LYS A 190 -29.75 80.46 44.33
C LYS A 190 -29.25 81.28 45.53
N LYS A 191 -28.17 80.85 46.20
CA LYS A 191 -27.58 81.59 47.33
C LYS A 191 -27.05 82.97 46.91
N VAL A 192 -26.38 83.06 45.76
CA VAL A 192 -25.90 84.34 45.22
C VAL A 192 -27.07 85.27 44.89
N GLN A 193 -28.14 84.75 44.29
CA GLN A 193 -29.36 85.53 44.05
C GLN A 193 -29.99 86.03 45.35
N GLN A 194 -30.09 85.19 46.38
CA GLN A 194 -30.57 85.59 47.70
C GLN A 194 -29.70 86.70 48.31
N LEU A 195 -28.38 86.53 48.31
CA LEU A 195 -27.43 87.54 48.79
C LEU A 195 -27.54 88.85 47.98
N GLN A 196 -27.75 88.79 46.68
CA GLN A 196 -27.99 89.98 45.86
C GLN A 196 -29.28 90.69 46.27
N VAL A 197 -30.37 89.96 46.53
CA VAL A 197 -31.63 90.52 47.03
C VAL A 197 -31.43 91.14 48.41
N GLU A 198 -30.72 90.47 49.33
CA GLU A 198 -30.39 90.99 50.66
C GLU A 198 -29.49 92.22 50.61
N LEU A 199 -28.49 92.25 49.72
CA LEU A 199 -27.66 93.43 49.50
C LEU A 199 -28.48 94.59 48.92
N MET A 200 -29.42 94.32 48.01
CA MET A 200 -30.33 95.35 47.50
C MET A 200 -31.29 95.84 48.58
N ALA A 201 -31.78 94.95 49.44
CA ALA A 201 -32.60 95.30 50.60
C ALA A 201 -31.80 96.10 51.64
N SER A 202 -30.56 95.71 51.94
CA SER A 202 -29.63 96.41 52.82
C SER A 202 -29.25 97.78 52.26
N LYS A 203 -28.90 97.88 50.98
CA LYS A 203 -28.68 99.17 50.28
C LYS A 203 -29.94 100.03 50.29
N LYS A 204 -31.14 99.44 50.18
CA LYS A 204 -32.41 100.17 50.29
C LYS A 204 -32.68 100.63 51.73
N LEU A 205 -32.38 99.82 52.74
CA LEU A 205 -32.45 100.20 54.16
C LEU A 205 -31.41 101.26 54.51
N GLU A 206 -30.20 101.19 53.97
CA GLU A 206 -29.17 102.22 54.12
C GLU A 206 -29.60 103.50 53.41
N ARG A 207 -30.19 103.41 52.21
CA ARG A 207 -30.79 104.57 51.54
C ARG A 207 -31.95 105.14 52.34
N LEU A 208 -32.78 104.30 52.97
CA LEU A 208 -33.83 104.74 53.90
C LEU A 208 -33.23 105.37 55.16
N ARG A 209 -32.14 104.83 55.73
CA ARG A 209 -31.44 105.35 56.91
C ARG A 209 -30.74 106.68 56.61
N ARG A 210 -30.13 106.79 55.43
CA ARG A 210 -29.52 108.02 54.89
C ARG A 210 -30.58 109.02 54.43
N GLY A 211 -31.76 108.56 54.01
CA GLY A 211 -32.93 109.40 53.75
C GLY A 211 -33.58 109.93 55.04
N PHE A 212 -33.60 109.12 56.10
CA PHE A 212 -34.19 109.46 57.40
C PHE A 212 -33.26 110.34 58.25
N TYR A 213 -31.93 110.16 58.16
CA TYR A 213 -30.95 110.93 58.96
C TYR A 213 -29.99 111.81 58.14
N GLY A 214 -30.21 112.00 56.83
CA GLY A 214 -29.20 112.64 55.97
C GLY A 214 -29.70 113.46 54.78
N GLY A 215 -30.90 114.05 54.86
CA GLY A 215 -31.40 114.89 53.75
C GLY A 215 -32.38 116.01 54.09
N ALA A 216 -33.09 115.97 55.22
CA ALA A 216 -34.21 116.90 55.47
C ALA A 216 -33.84 118.19 56.23
N ARG A 217 -32.56 118.42 56.57
CA ARG A 217 -32.07 119.70 57.15
C ARG A 217 -30.69 120.09 56.61
N LYS A 218 -30.59 120.27 55.30
CA LYS A 218 -29.51 121.08 54.72
C LYS A 218 -30.13 122.25 53.98
N LYS A 219 -30.31 123.35 54.71
CA LYS A 219 -30.74 124.65 54.16
C LYS A 219 -29.72 125.13 53.13
N GLY A 220 -30.21 125.77 52.07
CA GLY A 220 -29.57 126.29 50.85
C GLY A 220 -28.05 126.49 50.75
N GLY A 221 -27.34 126.87 51.83
CA GLY A 221 -25.91 127.18 51.78
C GLY A 221 -24.97 125.97 51.59
N SER A 222 -25.32 124.78 52.07
CA SER A 222 -24.43 123.60 52.00
C SER A 222 -24.51 122.82 50.68
N GLN A 223 -25.50 123.10 49.82
CA GLN A 223 -25.68 122.44 48.52
C GLN A 223 -24.85 123.11 47.41
N LEU A 224 -24.50 124.39 47.60
CA LEU A 224 -23.61 125.13 46.71
C LEU A 224 -22.14 124.72 46.84
N MET A 225 -21.72 124.25 48.03
CA MET A 225 -20.32 123.84 48.28
C MET A 225 -19.99 122.44 47.76
N SER A 226 -20.98 121.58 47.51
CA SER A 226 -20.75 120.23 46.97
C SER A 226 -20.78 120.15 45.44
N MET A 227 -21.07 121.25 44.73
CA MET A 227 -21.07 121.29 43.26
C MET A 227 -19.72 121.70 42.64
N SER A 228 -18.67 121.87 43.46
CA SER A 228 -17.30 122.07 42.97
C SER A 228 -16.53 120.74 42.98
N LYS A 229 -16.74 119.93 41.94
CA LYS A 229 -15.70 119.12 41.26
C LYS A 229 -16.35 118.31 40.14
N ARG A 230 -16.23 118.88 38.95
CA ARG A 230 -16.55 118.32 37.64
C ARG A 230 -15.65 117.11 37.34
N ASN A 231 -16.31 116.03 36.93
CA ASN A 231 -15.90 114.93 36.05
C ASN A 231 -14.41 114.77 35.67
N THR A 232 -13.89 113.55 35.85
CA THR A 232 -13.15 112.85 34.78
C THR A 232 -13.55 111.38 34.73
N ARG A 233 -14.35 111.07 33.72
CA ARG A 233 -14.63 109.73 33.21
C ARG A 233 -13.34 109.25 32.53
N LYS A 234 -12.69 108.20 33.03
CA LYS A 234 -11.64 107.51 32.28
C LYS A 234 -12.17 106.16 31.77
N THR A 235 -12.17 106.12 30.46
CA THR A 235 -12.54 105.09 29.51
C THR A 235 -11.75 103.79 29.71
N VAL A 236 -12.45 102.67 29.64
CA VAL A 236 -11.86 101.34 29.41
C VAL A 236 -11.40 101.30 27.94
N SER A 237 -10.10 101.16 27.71
CA SER A 237 -9.55 100.85 26.39
C SER A 237 -9.42 99.34 26.27
N ALA A 238 -10.32 98.71 25.53
CA ALA A 238 -10.18 97.34 25.07
C ALA A 238 -9.50 97.38 23.71
N ASN A 239 -8.19 97.14 23.66
CA ASN A 239 -7.45 96.78 22.45
C ASN A 239 -6.35 95.80 22.89
N ALA A 240 -6.67 94.50 22.90
CA ALA A 240 -5.67 93.46 22.96
C ALA A 240 -5.46 93.00 21.51
N ASP A 241 -4.45 93.58 20.85
CA ASP A 241 -3.94 93.04 19.59
C ASP A 241 -3.31 91.68 19.89
N LEU A 242 -4.03 90.61 19.55
CA LEU A 242 -3.51 89.25 19.58
C LEU A 242 -2.88 88.98 18.22
N ASN A 243 -1.60 88.60 18.21
CA ASN A 243 -0.97 88.08 17.00
C ASN A 243 -1.50 86.66 16.76
N VAL A 244 -2.16 86.46 15.62
CA VAL A 244 -2.79 85.19 15.25
C VAL A 244 -2.18 84.69 13.95
N GLU A 245 -1.57 83.51 13.97
CA GLU A 245 -1.15 82.82 12.75
C GLU A 245 -2.22 81.82 12.33
N VAL A 246 -2.66 81.95 11.08
CA VAL A 246 -3.62 81.04 10.45
C VAL A 246 -2.84 80.06 9.58
N ARG A 247 -2.95 78.76 9.88
CA ARG A 247 -2.34 77.70 9.07
C ARG A 247 -3.22 77.39 7.85
N ARG A 248 -2.62 76.82 6.80
CA ARG A 248 -3.31 76.46 5.53
C ARG A 248 -4.43 75.42 5.70
N ASP A 249 -4.52 74.78 6.86
CA ASP A 249 -5.56 73.81 7.26
C ASP A 249 -6.74 74.45 8.03
N GLY A 250 -6.70 75.76 8.28
CA GLY A 250 -7.79 76.51 8.94
C GLY A 250 -7.76 76.49 10.47
N THR A 251 -6.72 75.94 11.10
CA THR A 251 -6.57 75.94 12.56
C THR A 251 -5.89 77.23 13.07
N VAL A 252 -6.32 77.72 14.25
CA VAL A 252 -5.88 79.00 14.84
C VAL A 252 -5.16 78.79 16.17
N LYS A 253 -3.94 79.32 16.32
CA LYS A 253 -3.16 79.29 17.57
C LYS A 253 -2.74 80.71 17.98
N ILE A 254 -2.92 81.04 19.26
CA ILE A 254 -2.52 82.33 19.85
C ILE A 254 -1.12 82.18 20.45
N VAL A 255 -0.17 83.02 20.03
CA VAL A 255 1.21 83.03 20.55
C VAL A 255 1.37 84.20 21.54
N PRO A 256 1.84 83.98 22.78
CA PRO A 256 2.18 85.06 23.71
C PRO A 256 3.37 85.89 23.17
N ILE A 257 3.24 87.21 23.20
CA ILE A 257 4.31 88.16 22.84
C ILE A 257 5.45 88.07 23.86
N GLU A 258 6.62 87.59 23.44
CA GLU A 258 7.84 87.61 24.23
C GLU A 258 8.45 89.02 24.24
N THR A 259 8.43 89.67 25.40
CA THR A 259 9.17 90.91 25.64
C THR A 259 10.61 90.60 26.05
N ASN A 260 11.53 90.87 25.12
CA ASN A 260 12.97 91.16 25.25
C ASN A 260 13.70 90.82 26.57
N SER A 261 14.72 89.95 26.46
CA SER A 261 15.94 90.02 27.28
C SER A 261 17.18 90.26 26.39
N PRO A 262 18.19 91.06 26.82
CA PRO A 262 19.35 91.46 26.00
C PRO A 262 20.44 90.37 25.87
N PRO A 263 21.52 90.59 25.08
CA PRO A 263 22.08 89.61 24.17
C PRO A 263 23.23 88.74 24.68
N ASN A 264 23.43 87.69 23.89
CA ASN A 264 24.42 86.62 23.90
C ASN A 264 25.89 87.09 23.92
N GLY A 265 26.74 86.40 24.69
CA GLY A 265 28.20 86.48 24.62
C GLY A 265 28.78 85.18 24.07
N ALA A 266 29.20 85.22 22.81
CA ALA A 266 30.02 84.24 22.06
C ALA A 266 31.26 83.78 22.86
N THR A 267 31.52 82.47 23.03
CA THR A 267 32.44 81.57 22.25
C THR A 267 33.86 82.10 22.05
N PRO A 268 34.93 81.27 22.11
CA PRO A 268 35.09 79.97 21.42
C PRO A 268 34.97 78.73 22.29
#